data_AF-H8MZW9-F1
#
_entry.id   AF-H8MZW9-F1
#
_cell.length_a   1.000
_cell.length_b   1.000
_cell.length_c   1.000
_cell.angle_alpha   90.00
_cell.angle_beta   90.00
_cell.angle_gamma   90.00
#
_symmetry.space_group_name_H-M   'P 1'
#
loop_
_entity.id
_entity.type
_entity.pdbx_description
1 polymer ?
#
loop_
_entity_poly.entity_id
_entity_poly.type
_entity_poly.pdbx_seq_one_letter_code
_entity_poly.pdbx_strand_id
1 'polypeptide(L)'
;MRRDTRARGLRALLVGALLSLPGVAAAGGVLGLSFDSSDRYGESFSFVADAEDGTYVTVNLSVTNIGPGSRTGICRATVLRPGKAAWAPQTRVGAKEWSYTATTDTLKVGTCLARASDTGLTVDAALDNGRVTLEYARKPEPWSPDGSVVEEGKDRYRHEVLVAGSPVKVTLQVPKTEAVTLSGGGYADHSRSTVAPAKLAKRWVRFRAIKGPPYAVVLGREGQGGDYAPVYVWEDKGAAKLLESFTLTQTGEKAKSTWRAELTDRDGKPAVTLKGTSLLQRSAPVESLGVLSGLVRPMVGSPVTYLLRGVMERPGKAPVDGLMEVTLEGE
;
A
#
# COMPACT_ATOMS: atom_id res chain seq x y z
N MET A 1 -76.50 12.47 37.57
CA MET A 1 -76.43 11.06 37.10
C MET A 1 -75.41 11.04 35.97
N ARG A 2 -74.36 10.23 35.88
CA ARG A 2 -73.87 9.05 36.60
C ARG A 2 -72.33 9.03 36.40
N ARG A 3 -71.58 8.54 37.38
CA ARG A 3 -70.14 8.24 37.34
C ARG A 3 -69.87 7.02 36.44
N ASP A 4 -68.63 6.86 35.98
CA ASP A 4 -67.76 5.66 36.12
C ASP A 4 -66.60 5.67 35.09
N THR A 5 -65.34 5.93 35.49
CA THR A 5 -64.25 5.05 36.02
C THR A 5 -63.31 4.40 34.99
N ARG A 6 -62.04 4.86 35.04
CA ARG A 6 -60.74 4.14 35.13
C ARG A 6 -60.47 2.87 34.29
N ALA A 7 -59.35 2.91 33.56
CA ALA A 7 -58.20 1.96 33.60
C ALA A 7 -57.04 2.60 32.81
N ARG A 8 -55.90 3.06 33.36
CA ARG A 8 -54.68 2.36 33.86
C ARG A 8 -54.22 1.12 33.08
N GLY A 9 -53.02 1.23 32.49
CA GLY A 9 -52.14 0.11 32.12
C GLY A 9 -51.18 0.47 30.97
N LEU A 10 -49.98 0.98 31.26
CA LEU A 10 -48.69 0.25 31.33
C LEU A 10 -48.07 -0.13 29.97
N ARG A 11 -46.85 0.39 29.74
CA ARG A 11 -45.71 -0.21 28.98
C ARG A 11 -45.93 -0.35 27.45
N ALA A 12 -44.98 -0.04 26.58
CA ALA A 12 -43.54 -0.21 26.69
C ALA A 12 -42.79 0.77 25.77
N LEU A 13 -41.66 1.27 26.27
CA LEU A 13 -40.55 1.75 25.46
C LEU A 13 -40.09 0.63 24.52
N LEU A 14 -40.25 0.83 23.22
CA LEU A 14 -39.52 0.08 22.20
C LEU A 14 -38.18 0.79 21.94
N VAL A 15 -37.28 0.68 22.92
CA VAL A 15 -35.83 0.80 22.68
C VAL A 15 -35.40 -0.58 22.17
N GLY A 16 -35.65 -0.81 20.88
CA GLY A 16 -35.15 -1.99 20.18
C GLY A 16 -33.74 -1.69 19.70
N ALA A 17 -32.77 -2.22 20.43
CA ALA A 17 -31.36 -2.20 20.08
C ALA A 17 -31.15 -2.58 18.61
N LEU A 18 -30.72 -1.62 17.80
CA LEU A 18 -29.99 -1.89 16.56
C LEU A 18 -28.68 -2.55 16.98
N LEU A 19 -28.74 -3.87 17.09
CA LEU A 19 -27.61 -4.76 17.19
C LEU A 19 -26.62 -4.36 16.09
N SER A 20 -25.51 -3.79 16.52
CA SER A 20 -24.27 -3.71 15.76
C SER A 20 -23.96 -5.11 15.24
N LEU A 21 -24.28 -5.37 13.99
CA LEU A 21 -23.80 -6.57 13.30
C LEU A 21 -22.28 -6.39 13.18
N PRO A 22 -21.46 -7.21 13.86
CA PRO A 22 -20.05 -7.27 13.52
C PRO A 22 -20.00 -7.69 12.06
N GLY A 23 -19.38 -6.86 11.23
CA GLY A 23 -19.21 -7.13 9.81
C GLY A 23 -18.70 -8.56 9.65
N VAL A 24 -19.41 -9.36 8.87
CA VAL A 24 -19.02 -10.72 8.54
C VAL A 24 -17.64 -10.63 7.92
N ALA A 25 -16.61 -10.93 8.72
CA ALA A 25 -15.26 -11.12 8.22
C ALA A 25 -15.37 -12.25 7.19
N ALA A 26 -15.13 -11.93 5.92
CA ALA A 26 -15.04 -12.94 4.88
C ALA A 26 -14.06 -14.00 5.36
N ALA A 27 -14.42 -15.28 5.23
CA ALA A 27 -13.69 -16.45 5.72
C ALA A 27 -12.33 -16.71 5.01
N GLY A 28 -11.63 -15.66 4.60
CA GLY A 28 -10.28 -15.70 4.03
C GLY A 28 -9.25 -15.21 5.04
N GLY A 29 -8.05 -15.76 4.95
CA GLY A 29 -6.87 -15.24 5.63
C GLY A 29 -6.38 -13.91 5.05
N VAL A 30 -5.23 -13.45 5.50
CA VAL A 30 -4.72 -12.09 5.25
C VAL A 30 -4.32 -11.83 3.79
N LEU A 31 -4.12 -12.89 3.00
CA LEU A 31 -3.82 -12.83 1.57
C LEU A 31 -5.04 -13.14 0.70
N GLY A 32 -6.23 -13.21 1.31
CA GLY A 32 -7.48 -13.50 0.64
C GLY A 32 -7.90 -12.37 -0.31
N LEU A 33 -8.07 -12.69 -1.59
CA LEU A 33 -8.63 -11.76 -2.56
C LEU A 33 -10.12 -11.55 -2.29
N SER A 34 -10.62 -10.32 -2.41
CA SER A 34 -12.06 -10.08 -2.55
C SER A 34 -12.35 -9.43 -3.89
N PHE A 35 -12.35 -10.31 -4.89
CA PHE A 35 -12.64 -9.97 -6.27
C PHE A 35 -13.96 -9.22 -6.41
N ASP A 36 -13.95 -8.17 -7.24
CA ASP A 36 -15.11 -7.40 -7.65
C ASP A 36 -15.22 -7.42 -9.18
N SER A 37 -16.43 -7.51 -9.72
CA SER A 37 -16.66 -7.59 -11.17
C SER A 37 -16.60 -6.23 -11.88
N SER A 38 -16.40 -5.12 -11.16
CA SER A 38 -16.20 -3.79 -11.73
C SER A 38 -15.02 -3.78 -12.70
N ASP A 39 -15.18 -3.14 -13.86
CA ASP A 39 -14.10 -2.93 -14.83
C ASP A 39 -12.96 -2.06 -14.28
N ARG A 40 -13.20 -1.38 -13.16
CA ARG A 40 -12.22 -0.55 -12.46
C ARG A 40 -11.60 -1.25 -11.25
N TYR A 41 -11.93 -2.52 -11.04
CA TYR A 41 -11.37 -3.29 -9.94
C TYR A 41 -9.86 -3.49 -10.10
N GLY A 42 -9.13 -3.22 -9.01
CA GLY A 42 -7.75 -3.60 -8.82
C GLY A 42 -7.50 -3.94 -7.35
N GLU A 43 -6.80 -5.03 -7.12
CA GLU A 43 -6.35 -5.46 -5.80
C GLU A 43 -4.88 -5.85 -5.88
N SER A 44 -4.08 -5.40 -4.92
CA SER A 44 -2.63 -5.59 -4.92
C SER A 44 -2.09 -5.85 -3.53
N PHE A 45 -1.16 -6.80 -3.44
CA PHE A 45 -0.30 -7.01 -2.29
C PHE A 45 1.11 -6.54 -2.65
N SER A 46 1.66 -5.63 -1.86
CA SER A 46 2.99 -5.06 -2.05
C SER A 46 3.89 -5.55 -0.93
N PHE A 47 4.97 -6.22 -1.28
CA PHE A 47 5.97 -6.73 -0.35
C PHE A 47 7.27 -5.98 -0.59
N VAL A 48 7.79 -5.33 0.44
CA VAL A 48 8.99 -4.48 0.37
C VAL A 48 10.06 -5.05 1.29
N ALA A 49 11.30 -5.02 0.83
CA ALA A 49 12.49 -5.27 1.62
C ALA A 49 13.56 -4.20 1.33
N ASP A 50 14.24 -3.78 2.38
CA ASP A 50 15.33 -2.82 2.35
C ASP A 50 16.53 -3.38 3.09
N ALA A 51 17.46 -3.94 2.31
CA ALA A 51 18.62 -4.66 2.81
C ALA A 51 19.69 -3.71 3.36
N GLU A 52 20.52 -4.24 4.26
CA GLU A 52 21.61 -3.50 4.91
C GLU A 52 22.62 -2.92 3.92
N ASP A 53 22.94 -3.65 2.84
CA ASP A 53 23.85 -3.22 1.78
C ASP A 53 23.28 -2.09 0.89
N GLY A 54 22.04 -1.65 1.15
CA GLY A 54 21.35 -0.62 0.38
C GLY A 54 20.50 -1.16 -0.77
N THR A 55 20.43 -2.49 -0.96
CA THR A 55 19.54 -3.13 -1.93
C THR A 55 18.08 -2.93 -1.53
N TYR A 56 17.29 -2.36 -2.43
CA TYR A 56 15.84 -2.26 -2.31
C TYR A 56 15.17 -3.31 -3.19
N VAL A 57 14.18 -4.00 -2.63
CA VAL A 57 13.38 -5.00 -3.33
C VAL A 57 11.90 -4.73 -3.10
N THR A 58 11.10 -4.78 -4.16
CA THR A 58 9.64 -4.93 -4.03
C THR A 58 9.14 -6.07 -4.90
N VAL A 59 8.19 -6.84 -4.37
CA VAL A 59 7.40 -7.81 -5.12
C VAL A 59 5.94 -7.40 -5.00
N ASN A 60 5.24 -7.36 -6.12
CA ASN A 60 3.84 -6.98 -6.21
C ASN A 60 3.06 -8.14 -6.83
N LEU A 61 2.03 -8.62 -6.12
CA LEU A 61 1.06 -9.58 -6.64
C LEU A 61 -0.28 -8.86 -6.74
N SER A 62 -0.85 -8.76 -7.95
CA SER A 62 -2.13 -8.06 -8.14
C SER A 62 -3.08 -8.80 -9.06
N VAL A 63 -4.37 -8.51 -8.89
CA VAL A 63 -5.46 -8.93 -9.78
C VAL A 63 -6.25 -7.70 -10.17
N THR A 64 -6.58 -7.56 -11.45
CA THR A 64 -7.30 -6.39 -11.95
C THR A 64 -8.21 -6.72 -13.13
N ASN A 65 -9.27 -5.93 -13.27
CA ASN A 65 -10.11 -5.88 -14.48
C ASN A 65 -9.79 -4.66 -15.36
N ILE A 66 -8.79 -3.84 -14.98
CA ILE A 66 -8.43 -2.64 -15.73
C ILE A 66 -7.63 -3.03 -16.98
N GLY A 67 -8.13 -2.64 -18.15
CA GLY A 67 -7.49 -2.87 -19.44
C GLY A 67 -8.14 -4.03 -20.22
N PRO A 68 -7.49 -4.52 -21.27
CA PRO A 68 -8.03 -5.61 -22.08
C PRO A 68 -8.14 -6.93 -21.29
N GLY A 69 -9.34 -7.52 -21.29
CA GLY A 69 -9.66 -8.73 -20.54
C GLY A 69 -10.16 -8.44 -19.12
N SER A 70 -10.58 -9.49 -18.42
CA SER A 70 -10.95 -9.41 -17.01
C SER A 70 -10.12 -10.40 -16.21
N ARG A 71 -10.02 -10.18 -14.89
CA ARG A 71 -9.35 -11.12 -13.97
C ARG A 71 -7.89 -11.35 -14.34
N THR A 72 -7.20 -10.30 -14.77
CA THR A 72 -5.78 -10.35 -15.12
C THR A 72 -4.96 -10.37 -13.84
N GLY A 73 -4.16 -11.42 -13.65
CA GLY A 73 -3.15 -11.49 -12.60
C GLY A 73 -1.85 -10.86 -13.06
N ILE A 74 -1.16 -10.13 -12.19
CA ILE A 74 0.14 -9.54 -12.47
C ILE A 74 1.08 -9.89 -11.32
N CYS A 75 2.25 -10.42 -11.66
CA CYS A 75 3.36 -10.51 -10.73
C CYS A 75 4.51 -9.65 -11.25
N ARG A 76 5.04 -8.77 -10.39
CA ARG A 76 6.17 -7.90 -10.70
C ARG A 76 7.18 -7.93 -9.56
N ALA A 77 8.45 -7.98 -9.89
CA ALA A 77 9.52 -7.66 -8.95
C ALA A 77 10.25 -6.39 -9.41
N THR A 78 10.80 -5.64 -8.47
CA THR A 78 11.77 -4.57 -8.75
C THR A 78 12.91 -4.70 -7.76
N VAL A 79 14.13 -4.74 -8.28
CA VAL A 79 15.37 -4.84 -7.51
C VAL A 79 16.28 -3.68 -7.90
N LEU A 80 16.62 -2.86 -6.92
CA LEU A 80 17.53 -1.72 -7.07
C LEU A 80 18.75 -1.98 -6.18
N ARG A 81 19.92 -2.13 -6.79
CA ARG A 81 21.20 -2.33 -6.07
C ARG A 81 22.10 -1.12 -6.27
N PRO A 82 22.84 -0.67 -5.23
CA PRO A 82 23.77 0.44 -5.38
C PRO A 82 24.74 0.24 -6.54
N GLY A 83 24.83 1.24 -7.42
CA GLY A 83 25.74 1.23 -8.58
C GLY A 83 25.42 0.18 -9.66
N LYS A 84 24.25 -0.47 -9.63
CA LYS A 84 23.82 -1.44 -10.65
C LYS A 84 22.56 -0.96 -11.35
N ALA A 85 22.36 -1.44 -12.58
CA ALA A 85 21.11 -1.25 -13.30
C ALA A 85 19.93 -1.89 -12.54
N ALA A 86 18.76 -1.23 -12.59
CA ALA A 86 17.53 -1.76 -12.04
C ALA A 86 17.12 -3.06 -12.78
N TRP A 87 16.65 -4.05 -12.03
CA TRP A 87 16.04 -5.25 -12.59
C TRP A 87 14.57 -5.29 -12.16
N ALA A 88 13.65 -5.11 -13.11
CA ALA A 88 12.22 -4.93 -12.83
C ALA A 88 11.32 -5.85 -13.69
N PRO A 89 11.46 -7.18 -13.57
CA PRO A 89 10.73 -8.12 -14.40
C PRO A 89 9.23 -8.15 -14.02
N GLN A 90 8.39 -8.51 -14.98
CA GLN A 90 6.96 -8.70 -14.76
C GLN A 90 6.38 -9.80 -15.64
N THR A 91 5.35 -10.45 -15.14
CA THR A 91 4.50 -11.35 -15.93
C THR A 91 3.03 -11.01 -15.74
N ARG A 92 2.22 -11.27 -16.76
CA ARG A 92 0.77 -11.15 -16.74
C ARG A 92 0.17 -12.51 -17.05
N VAL A 93 -0.83 -12.91 -16.27
CA VAL A 93 -1.43 -14.23 -16.36
C VAL A 93 -2.95 -14.14 -16.38
N GLY A 94 -3.60 -15.13 -16.98
CA GLY A 94 -5.05 -15.18 -17.09
C GLY A 94 -5.74 -15.61 -15.79
N ALA A 95 -7.08 -15.58 -15.81
CA ALA A 95 -7.94 -15.94 -14.67
C ALA A 95 -7.70 -17.35 -14.09
N LYS A 96 -7.14 -18.27 -14.89
CA LYS A 96 -6.88 -19.68 -14.50
C LYS A 96 -5.51 -19.88 -13.83
N GLU A 97 -4.67 -18.86 -13.84
CA GLU A 97 -3.26 -18.95 -13.44
C GLU A 97 -2.96 -18.20 -12.14
N TRP A 98 -3.98 -17.59 -11.54
CA TRP A 98 -3.93 -17.09 -10.18
C TRP A 98 -4.99 -17.77 -9.32
N SER A 99 -4.72 -17.91 -8.02
CA SER A 99 -5.62 -18.55 -7.08
C SER A 99 -5.29 -18.14 -5.65
N TYR A 100 -6.27 -18.26 -4.77
CA TYR A 100 -6.10 -18.14 -3.33
C TYR A 100 -6.52 -19.43 -2.64
N THR A 101 -5.69 -19.94 -1.73
CA THR A 101 -5.96 -21.13 -0.92
C THR A 101 -6.05 -20.74 0.55
N ALA A 102 -7.27 -20.74 1.10
CA ALA A 102 -7.54 -20.28 2.46
C ALA A 102 -6.88 -21.16 3.55
N THR A 103 -6.84 -22.48 3.35
CA THR A 103 -6.29 -23.44 4.33
C THR A 103 -4.80 -23.23 4.62
N THR A 104 -4.06 -22.66 3.67
CA THR A 104 -2.62 -22.36 3.81
C THR A 104 -2.33 -20.87 3.69
N ASP A 105 -3.37 -20.03 3.72
CA ASP A 105 -3.33 -18.59 3.45
C ASP A 105 -2.32 -18.23 2.35
N THR A 106 -2.51 -18.80 1.16
CA THR A 106 -1.55 -18.73 0.06
C THR A 106 -2.18 -18.10 -1.17
N LEU A 107 -1.58 -17.00 -1.64
CA LEU A 107 -1.90 -16.35 -2.91
C LEU A 107 -0.88 -16.77 -3.97
N LYS A 108 -1.35 -17.27 -5.11
CA LYS A 108 -0.53 -17.59 -6.27
C LYS A 108 -0.93 -16.72 -7.45
N VAL A 109 0.05 -16.16 -8.15
CA VAL A 109 -0.13 -15.42 -9.41
C VAL A 109 0.95 -15.87 -10.40
N GLY A 110 0.60 -16.77 -11.30
CA GLY A 110 1.55 -17.40 -12.22
C GLY A 110 2.59 -18.24 -11.47
N THR A 111 3.87 -17.90 -11.66
CA THR A 111 5.02 -18.50 -10.96
C THR A 111 5.27 -17.89 -9.58
N CYS A 112 4.61 -16.79 -9.24
CA CYS A 112 4.81 -16.11 -7.97
C CYS A 112 3.83 -16.57 -6.90
N LEU A 113 4.28 -16.56 -5.65
CA LEU A 113 3.52 -17.05 -4.52
C LEU A 113 3.81 -16.22 -3.27
N ALA A 114 2.76 -15.88 -2.52
CA ALA A 114 2.87 -15.36 -1.17
C ALA A 114 2.12 -16.30 -0.22
N ARG A 115 2.70 -16.56 0.96
CA ARG A 115 2.13 -17.42 2.00
C ARG A 115 2.27 -16.78 3.36
N ALA A 116 1.16 -16.61 4.06
CA ALA A 116 1.14 -16.21 5.45
C ALA A 116 1.08 -17.45 6.38
N SER A 117 1.68 -17.32 7.56
CA SER A 117 1.68 -18.32 8.62
C SER A 117 1.71 -17.63 9.98
N ASP A 118 1.56 -18.40 11.06
CA ASP A 118 1.64 -17.84 12.41
C ASP A 118 3.03 -17.33 12.79
N THR A 119 4.07 -17.77 12.09
CA THR A 119 5.46 -17.38 12.36
C THR A 119 5.98 -16.28 11.42
N GLY A 120 5.28 -16.01 10.32
CA GLY A 120 5.84 -15.15 9.29
C GLY A 120 5.06 -15.10 7.98
N LEU A 121 5.63 -14.36 7.03
CA LEU A 121 5.16 -14.23 5.66
C LEU A 121 6.31 -14.57 4.71
N THR A 122 6.06 -15.39 3.70
CA THR A 122 7.04 -15.72 2.66
C THR A 122 6.50 -15.34 1.30
N VAL A 123 7.35 -14.73 0.47
CA VAL A 123 7.04 -14.35 -0.91
C VAL A 123 8.12 -14.92 -1.80
N ASP A 124 7.72 -15.59 -2.89
CA ASP A 124 8.62 -16.15 -3.89
C ASP A 124 8.19 -15.66 -5.28
N ALA A 125 9.13 -15.09 -6.03
CA ALA A 125 8.89 -14.58 -7.37
C ALA A 125 10.04 -15.01 -8.30
N ALA A 126 9.76 -16.01 -9.14
CA ALA A 126 10.65 -16.44 -10.22
C ALA A 126 10.20 -15.80 -11.55
N LEU A 127 11.00 -14.87 -12.07
CA LEU A 127 10.69 -14.07 -13.25
C LEU A 127 11.96 -13.85 -14.09
N ASP A 128 11.84 -13.86 -15.42
CA ASP A 128 12.95 -13.58 -16.37
C ASP A 128 14.28 -14.31 -16.09
N ASN A 129 14.23 -15.58 -15.67
CA ASN A 129 15.38 -16.39 -15.24
C ASN A 129 16.13 -15.86 -14.01
N GLY A 130 15.49 -14.99 -13.22
CA GLY A 130 15.91 -14.62 -11.89
C GLY A 130 14.89 -15.05 -10.85
N ARG A 131 15.23 -14.85 -9.57
CA ARG A 131 14.39 -15.19 -8.43
C ARG A 131 14.56 -14.20 -7.30
N VAL A 132 13.45 -13.86 -6.66
CA VAL A 132 13.39 -13.12 -5.40
C VAL A 132 12.60 -13.95 -4.40
N THR A 133 13.19 -14.21 -3.24
CA THR A 133 12.47 -14.77 -2.08
C THR A 133 12.60 -13.80 -0.91
N LEU A 134 11.46 -13.41 -0.33
CA LEU A 134 11.38 -12.56 0.86
C LEU A 134 10.79 -13.36 2.00
N GLU A 135 11.49 -13.43 3.13
CA GLU A 135 11.05 -14.15 4.33
C GLU A 135 10.95 -13.15 5.50
N TYR A 136 9.73 -12.77 5.86
CA TYR A 136 9.43 -11.85 6.95
C TYR A 136 9.25 -12.64 8.25
N ALA A 137 10.01 -12.30 9.28
CA ALA A 137 9.95 -12.91 10.61
C ALA A 137 8.79 -12.38 11.49
N ARG A 138 7.67 -11.99 10.86
CA ARG A 138 6.48 -11.48 11.56
C ARG A 138 5.21 -11.93 10.87
N LYS A 139 4.25 -12.42 11.66
CA LYS A 139 2.89 -12.71 11.22
C LYS A 139 2.24 -11.43 10.67
N PRO A 140 1.63 -11.47 9.47
CA PRO A 140 0.86 -10.34 8.96
C PRO A 140 -0.40 -10.11 9.80
N GLU A 141 -0.63 -8.85 10.18
CA GLU A 141 -1.76 -8.39 10.99
C GLU A 141 -2.38 -7.19 10.26
N PRO A 142 -3.40 -7.40 9.40
CA PRO A 142 -4.00 -6.33 8.63
C PRO A 142 -4.49 -5.22 9.54
N TRP A 143 -4.05 -3.99 9.24
CA TRP A 143 -4.41 -2.82 10.01
C TRP A 143 -4.61 -1.62 9.08
N SER A 144 -5.65 -0.85 9.36
CA SER A 144 -5.87 0.47 8.78
C SER A 144 -6.41 1.39 9.86
N PRO A 145 -6.09 2.70 9.83
CA PRO A 145 -6.72 3.63 10.75
C PRO A 145 -8.19 3.87 10.36
N ASP A 146 -8.99 4.31 11.32
CA ASP A 146 -10.36 4.76 11.06
C ASP A 146 -10.37 5.88 10.01
N GLY A 147 -11.35 5.86 9.10
CA GLY A 147 -11.44 6.84 8.00
C GLY A 147 -10.43 6.63 6.86
N SER A 148 -9.72 5.50 6.83
CA SER A 148 -8.78 5.16 5.74
C SER A 148 -9.44 4.69 4.44
N VAL A 149 -10.74 4.40 4.48
CA VAL A 149 -11.52 4.07 3.29
C VAL A 149 -11.87 5.36 2.56
N VAL A 150 -11.52 5.42 1.28
CA VAL A 150 -11.90 6.52 0.39
C VAL A 150 -13.11 6.05 -0.42
N GLU A 151 -14.19 6.82 -0.37
CA GLU A 151 -15.42 6.56 -1.11
C GLU A 151 -15.59 7.59 -2.23
N GLU A 152 -15.88 7.13 -3.45
CA GLU A 152 -16.19 7.96 -4.61
C GLU A 152 -17.50 7.44 -5.21
N GLY A 153 -18.62 7.98 -4.75
CA GLY A 153 -19.95 7.46 -5.06
C GLY A 153 -20.11 6.02 -4.55
N LYS A 154 -20.26 5.06 -5.47
CA LYS A 154 -20.35 3.62 -5.14
C LYS A 154 -18.99 2.92 -5.08
N ASP A 155 -17.94 3.59 -5.54
CA ASP A 155 -16.61 3.01 -5.63
C ASP A 155 -15.86 3.25 -4.33
N ARG A 156 -14.96 2.32 -3.98
CA ARG A 156 -14.18 2.39 -2.74
C ARG A 156 -12.74 2.05 -2.98
N TYR A 157 -11.86 2.74 -2.26
CA TYR A 157 -10.46 2.37 -2.09
C TYR A 157 -10.17 2.10 -0.62
N ARG A 158 -9.42 1.03 -0.37
CA ARG A 158 -8.95 0.65 0.96
C ARG A 158 -7.48 0.26 0.88
N HIS A 159 -6.73 0.67 1.90
CA HIS A 159 -5.34 0.29 2.12
C HIS A 159 -5.15 -0.26 3.53
N GLU A 160 -4.52 -1.42 3.65
CA GLU A 160 -4.18 -2.10 4.89
C GLU A 160 -2.67 -2.31 4.95
N VAL A 161 -2.05 -1.94 6.06
CA VAL A 161 -0.70 -2.40 6.38
C VAL A 161 -0.81 -3.82 6.91
N LEU A 162 -0.10 -4.76 6.30
CA LEU A 162 -0.05 -6.15 6.75
C LEU A 162 1.13 -6.37 7.70
N VAL A 163 2.28 -5.77 7.37
CA VAL A 163 3.50 -5.81 8.19
C VAL A 163 4.10 -4.40 8.19
N ALA A 164 4.01 -3.70 9.32
CA ALA A 164 4.53 -2.33 9.44
C ALA A 164 6.07 -2.28 9.48
N GLY A 165 6.68 -3.36 9.97
CA GLY A 165 8.10 -3.52 10.17
C GLY A 165 8.39 -4.95 10.65
N SER A 166 9.39 -5.58 10.06
CA SER A 166 9.89 -6.92 10.41
C SER A 166 11.32 -7.07 9.94
N PRO A 167 12.19 -7.82 10.66
CA PRO A 167 13.37 -8.39 10.02
C PRO A 167 12.95 -9.19 8.78
N VAL A 168 13.69 -9.03 7.69
CA VAL A 168 13.47 -9.77 6.44
C VAL A 168 14.77 -10.39 5.97
N LYS A 169 14.70 -11.66 5.56
CA LYS A 169 15.76 -12.33 4.79
C LYS A 169 15.39 -12.28 3.32
N VAL A 170 16.33 -11.82 2.49
CA VAL A 170 16.17 -11.68 1.04
C VAL A 170 17.10 -12.69 0.37
N THR A 171 16.55 -13.66 -0.34
CA THR A 171 17.33 -14.49 -1.27
C THR A 171 17.13 -13.95 -2.67
N LEU A 172 18.20 -13.46 -3.30
CA LEU A 172 18.15 -12.76 -4.58
C LEU A 172 19.05 -13.43 -5.60
N GLN A 173 18.50 -13.76 -6.75
CA GLN A 173 19.24 -14.18 -7.93
C GLN A 173 18.78 -13.32 -9.12
N VAL A 174 19.61 -12.36 -9.52
CA VAL A 174 19.39 -11.60 -10.76
C VAL A 174 19.85 -12.48 -11.94
N PRO A 175 19.30 -12.37 -13.15
CA PRO A 175 19.66 -13.24 -14.27
C PRO A 175 21.17 -13.27 -14.52
N LYS A 176 21.71 -14.48 -14.75
CA LYS A 176 23.15 -14.72 -14.99
C LYS A 176 24.06 -14.29 -13.82
N THR A 177 23.52 -14.23 -12.61
CA THR A 177 24.31 -14.01 -11.39
C THR A 177 24.10 -15.17 -10.41
N GLU A 178 25.04 -15.34 -9.49
CA GLU A 178 24.87 -16.25 -8.36
C GLU A 178 23.81 -15.72 -7.40
N ALA A 179 23.14 -16.65 -6.71
CA ALA A 179 22.21 -16.28 -5.66
C ALA A 179 22.97 -15.70 -4.46
N VAL A 180 22.45 -14.60 -3.91
CA VAL A 180 22.95 -13.98 -2.69
C VAL A 180 21.85 -13.96 -1.63
N THR A 181 22.25 -14.03 -0.36
CA THR A 181 21.34 -13.85 0.77
C THR A 181 21.69 -12.56 1.50
N LEU A 182 20.70 -11.71 1.73
CA LEU A 182 20.83 -10.42 2.42
C LEU A 182 19.87 -10.37 3.61
N SER A 183 20.21 -9.58 4.62
CA SER A 183 19.33 -9.21 5.74
C SER A 183 18.89 -7.75 5.62
N GLY A 184 17.75 -7.43 6.22
CA GLY A 184 17.32 -6.05 6.38
C GLY A 184 15.93 -5.89 6.98
N GLY A 185 15.30 -4.78 6.60
CA GLY A 185 13.97 -4.39 7.03
C GLY A 185 12.89 -4.72 6.02
N GLY A 186 11.74 -5.20 6.50
CA GLY A 186 10.61 -5.62 5.68
C GLY A 186 9.31 -4.90 6.02
N TYR A 187 8.51 -4.62 5.00
CA TYR A 187 7.16 -4.09 5.10
C TYR A 187 6.25 -4.76 4.08
N ALA A 188 4.96 -4.89 4.39
CA ALA A 188 3.96 -5.40 3.47
C ALA A 188 2.64 -4.65 3.60
N ASP A 189 1.99 -4.37 2.47
CA ASP A 189 0.65 -3.79 2.41
C ASP A 189 -0.27 -4.51 1.42
N HIS A 190 -1.56 -4.24 1.59
CA HIS A 190 -2.63 -4.68 0.74
C HIS A 190 -3.49 -3.47 0.38
N SER A 191 -3.83 -3.33 -0.89
CA SER A 191 -4.80 -2.33 -1.32
C SER A 191 -5.83 -2.93 -2.26
N ARG A 192 -7.06 -2.43 -2.16
CA ARG A 192 -8.17 -2.78 -3.04
C ARG A 192 -8.88 -1.51 -3.47
N SER A 193 -9.18 -1.41 -4.76
CA SER A 193 -9.86 -0.27 -5.36
C SER A 193 -10.89 -0.71 -6.37
N THR A 194 -12.05 -0.08 -6.35
CA THR A 194 -12.95 0.05 -7.52
C THR A 194 -12.98 1.48 -8.05
N VAL A 195 -12.25 2.40 -7.41
CA VAL A 195 -12.05 3.77 -7.87
C VAL A 195 -11.04 3.74 -9.03
N ALA A 196 -11.35 4.47 -10.10
CA ALA A 196 -10.42 4.63 -11.22
C ALA A 196 -9.10 5.25 -10.73
N PRO A 197 -7.92 4.72 -11.09
CA PRO A 197 -6.64 5.24 -10.61
C PRO A 197 -6.47 6.75 -10.79
N ALA A 198 -6.86 7.29 -11.96
CA ALA A 198 -6.81 8.72 -12.27
C ALA A 198 -7.65 9.59 -11.33
N LYS A 199 -8.73 9.04 -10.76
CA LYS A 199 -9.60 9.74 -9.81
C LYS A 199 -9.20 9.53 -8.36
N LEU A 200 -8.40 8.50 -8.11
CA LEU A 200 -8.10 8.10 -6.75
C LEU A 200 -7.33 9.18 -6.02
N ALA A 201 -6.29 9.76 -6.62
CA ALA A 201 -5.54 10.83 -5.99
C ALA A 201 -4.83 11.75 -6.97
N LYS A 202 -4.65 12.99 -6.54
CA LYS A 202 -3.77 13.94 -7.19
C LYS A 202 -2.33 13.75 -6.72
N ARG A 203 -2.13 13.51 -5.42
CA ARG A 203 -0.81 13.28 -4.83
C ARG A 203 -0.85 12.23 -3.73
N TRP A 204 0.25 11.49 -3.62
CA TRP A 204 0.55 10.63 -2.48
C TRP A 204 1.92 10.96 -1.93
N VAL A 205 2.04 10.86 -0.61
CA VAL A 205 3.31 10.72 0.08
C VAL A 205 3.26 9.48 0.96
N ARG A 206 4.30 8.65 0.91
CA ARG A 206 4.48 7.53 1.83
C ARG A 206 5.88 7.58 2.40
N PHE A 207 6.02 7.18 3.66
CA PHE A 207 7.32 6.97 4.28
C PHE A 207 7.31 5.67 5.08
N ARG A 208 8.40 4.92 5.01
CA ARG A 208 8.57 3.62 5.66
C ARG A 208 9.95 3.55 6.30
N ALA A 209 10.04 3.64 7.62
CA ALA A 209 11.24 3.32 8.39
C ALA A 209 11.18 1.85 8.81
N ILE A 210 11.95 1.00 8.14
CA ILE A 210 11.79 -0.46 8.24
C ILE A 210 13.08 -1.21 8.60
N LYS A 211 14.25 -0.56 8.56
CA LYS A 211 15.56 -1.20 8.84
C LYS A 211 15.82 -1.45 10.33
N GLY A 212 15.05 -0.85 11.22
CA GLY A 212 15.21 -1.01 12.67
C GLY A 212 14.25 -0.09 13.43
N PRO A 213 14.13 -0.27 14.76
CA PRO A 213 13.29 0.58 15.57
C PRO A 213 13.81 2.03 15.65
N PRO A 214 12.92 3.03 15.75
CA PRO A 214 11.47 2.88 15.71
C PRO A 214 10.98 2.58 14.30
N TYR A 215 10.09 1.60 14.16
CA TYR A 215 9.40 1.37 12.90
C TYR A 215 8.37 2.47 12.70
N ALA A 216 8.30 3.04 11.50
CA ALA A 216 7.32 4.07 11.20
C ALA A 216 6.73 3.93 9.80
N VAL A 217 5.42 4.13 9.70
CA VAL A 217 4.68 4.23 8.46
C VAL A 217 3.97 5.57 8.43
N VAL A 218 4.24 6.35 7.38
CA VAL A 218 3.47 7.57 7.08
C VAL A 218 2.77 7.35 5.76
N LEU A 219 1.52 7.74 5.68
CA LEU A 219 0.76 7.82 4.44
C LEU A 219 0.00 9.14 4.45
N GLY A 220 0.09 9.87 3.35
CA GLY A 220 -0.66 11.08 3.08
C GLY A 220 -1.22 11.03 1.66
N ARG A 221 -2.49 11.37 1.53
CA ARG A 221 -3.23 11.40 0.27
C ARG A 221 -3.89 12.76 0.05
N GLU A 222 -3.71 13.36 -1.12
CA GLU A 222 -4.46 14.53 -1.62
C GLU A 222 -5.42 14.08 -2.74
N GLY A 223 -6.72 14.30 -2.56
CA GLY A 223 -7.79 14.06 -3.53
C GLY A 223 -7.78 15.01 -4.70
N GLN A 224 -8.54 14.64 -5.75
CA GLN A 224 -8.71 15.51 -6.92
C GLN A 224 -9.46 16.80 -6.56
N GLY A 225 -10.31 16.75 -5.53
CA GLY A 225 -10.99 17.92 -4.96
C GLY A 225 -10.14 18.74 -3.97
N GLY A 226 -8.90 18.32 -3.68
CA GLY A 226 -8.03 18.95 -2.68
C GLY A 226 -8.27 18.49 -1.24
N ASP A 227 -9.17 17.52 -1.03
CA ASP A 227 -9.39 16.86 0.25
C ASP A 227 -8.17 16.01 0.68
N TYR A 228 -7.94 15.92 1.98
CA TYR A 228 -6.86 15.13 2.56
C TYR A 228 -7.42 13.98 3.37
N ALA A 229 -7.41 12.78 2.80
CA ALA A 229 -7.73 11.54 3.51
C ALA A 229 -7.30 10.31 2.71
N PRO A 230 -6.63 9.31 3.31
CA PRO A 230 -6.10 9.32 4.67
C PRO A 230 -4.81 10.14 4.79
N VAL A 231 -4.57 10.72 5.97
CA VAL A 231 -3.25 11.24 6.38
C VAL A 231 -2.94 10.76 7.79
N TYR A 232 -1.87 9.99 7.97
CA TYR A 232 -1.49 9.47 9.28
C TYR A 232 0.01 9.19 9.41
N VAL A 233 0.47 9.15 10.65
CA VAL A 233 1.75 8.55 11.06
C VAL A 233 1.48 7.44 12.07
N TRP A 234 2.10 6.29 11.85
CA TRP A 234 2.01 5.14 12.75
C TRP A 234 3.42 4.70 13.13
N GLU A 235 3.69 4.65 14.44
CA GLU A 235 5.00 4.30 14.98
C GLU A 235 4.88 3.06 15.89
N ASP A 236 5.74 2.07 15.66
CA ASP A 236 5.85 0.84 16.43
C ASP A 236 4.50 0.10 16.67
N LYS A 237 4.11 -0.08 17.94
CA LYS A 237 2.86 -0.73 18.37
C LYS A 237 1.79 0.26 18.85
N GLY A 238 1.99 1.56 18.63
CA GLY A 238 1.07 2.60 19.09
C GLY A 238 -0.20 2.69 18.24
N ALA A 239 -1.18 3.49 18.68
CA ALA A 239 -2.25 3.94 17.80
C ALA A 239 -1.67 4.89 16.74
N ALA A 240 -2.15 4.81 15.51
CA ALA A 240 -1.77 5.79 14.51
C ALA A 240 -2.31 7.16 14.86
N LYS A 241 -1.45 8.18 14.71
CA LYS A 241 -1.85 9.57 14.83
C LYS A 241 -2.38 10.03 13.48
N LEU A 242 -3.68 10.31 13.44
CA LEU A 242 -4.29 11.00 12.30
C LEU A 242 -3.78 12.43 12.21
N LEU A 243 -3.49 12.85 10.98
CA LEU A 243 -3.01 14.18 10.62
C LEU A 243 -4.02 14.85 9.69
N GLU A 244 -3.89 16.15 9.50
CA GLU A 244 -4.89 16.94 8.77
C GLU A 244 -4.55 17.05 7.29
N SER A 245 -3.34 17.49 6.96
CA SER A 245 -2.93 17.71 5.58
C SER A 245 -1.41 17.59 5.42
N PHE A 246 -0.93 17.73 4.18
CA PHE A 246 0.48 17.84 3.89
C PHE A 246 0.74 18.78 2.72
N THR A 247 1.91 19.42 2.73
CA THR A 247 2.43 20.17 1.58
C THR A 247 3.62 19.41 0.99
N LEU A 248 3.70 19.36 -0.34
CA LEU A 248 4.85 18.82 -1.07
C LEU A 248 5.64 19.95 -1.74
N THR A 249 6.95 19.91 -1.56
CA THR A 249 7.89 20.79 -2.26
C THR A 249 8.88 19.94 -3.05
N GLN A 250 8.95 20.21 -4.35
CA GLN A 250 9.96 19.66 -5.25
C GLN A 250 11.09 20.67 -5.41
N THR A 251 12.33 20.22 -5.47
CA THR A 251 13.46 21.05 -5.90
C THR A 251 14.27 20.29 -6.93
N GLY A 252 14.62 20.94 -8.04
CA GLY A 252 15.21 20.29 -9.22
C GLY A 252 14.18 19.57 -10.08
N GLU A 253 14.63 18.95 -11.19
CA GLU A 253 13.74 18.39 -12.21
C GLU A 253 13.99 16.88 -12.43
N LYS A 254 12.90 16.13 -12.62
CA LYS A 254 12.90 14.71 -12.97
C LYS A 254 13.87 13.88 -12.11
N ALA A 255 14.87 13.25 -12.71
CA ALA A 255 15.83 12.39 -12.01
C ALA A 255 16.74 13.14 -11.01
N LYS A 256 16.76 14.48 -11.05
CA LYS A 256 17.49 15.33 -10.10
C LYS A 256 16.57 15.92 -9.03
N SER A 257 15.28 15.56 -9.03
CA SER A 257 14.33 16.08 -8.05
C SER A 257 14.60 15.54 -6.66
N THR A 258 14.62 16.47 -5.71
CA THR A 258 14.52 16.19 -4.28
C THR A 258 13.13 16.58 -3.82
N TRP A 259 12.65 15.92 -2.76
CA TRP A 259 11.29 16.06 -2.27
C TRP A 259 11.29 16.35 -0.78
N ARG A 260 10.42 17.28 -0.37
CA ARG A 260 10.09 17.53 1.03
C ARG A 260 8.58 17.44 1.20
N ALA A 261 8.13 16.73 2.23
CA ALA A 261 6.75 16.73 2.65
C ALA A 261 6.63 17.27 4.07
N GLU A 262 5.72 18.21 4.29
CA GLU A 262 5.45 18.79 5.61
C GLU A 262 4.01 18.46 5.98
N LEU A 263 3.84 17.61 7.00
CA LEU A 263 2.55 17.13 7.45
C LEU A 263 2.13 17.89 8.72
N THR A 264 0.86 18.29 8.79
CA THR A 264 0.30 19.08 9.89
C THR A 264 -0.70 18.28 10.70
N ASP A 265 -0.80 18.59 12.00
CA ASP A 265 -1.90 18.09 12.82
C ASP A 265 -3.19 18.93 12.64
N ARG A 266 -4.23 18.57 13.38
CA ARG A 266 -5.54 19.24 13.34
C ARG A 266 -5.52 20.71 13.78
N ASP A 267 -4.50 21.13 14.53
CA ASP A 267 -4.31 22.53 14.91
C ASP A 267 -3.54 23.31 13.83
N GLY A 268 -3.17 22.66 12.72
CA GLY A 268 -2.31 23.21 11.69
C GLY A 268 -0.84 23.30 12.09
N LYS A 269 -0.43 22.67 13.20
CA LYS A 269 0.96 22.71 13.66
C LYS A 269 1.80 21.65 12.93
N PRO A 270 3.09 21.91 12.67
CA PRO A 270 3.98 20.92 12.09
C PRO A 270 4.06 19.65 12.96
N ALA A 271 3.71 18.51 12.38
CA ALA A 271 3.71 17.23 13.08
C ALA A 271 4.86 16.32 12.63
N VAL A 272 5.08 16.23 11.31
CA VAL A 272 6.11 15.39 10.69
C VAL A 272 6.67 16.10 9.46
N THR A 273 7.99 16.06 9.29
CA THR A 273 8.65 16.47 8.04
C THR A 273 9.37 15.29 7.43
N LEU A 274 9.13 15.02 6.15
CA LEU A 274 9.82 14.00 5.38
C LEU A 274 10.77 14.68 4.39
N LYS A 275 12.01 14.24 4.32
CA LYS A 275 13.02 14.76 3.39
C LYS A 275 13.61 13.62 2.58
N GLY A 276 13.47 13.69 1.26
CA GLY A 276 14.17 12.79 0.34
C GLY A 276 15.65 13.16 0.27
N THR A 277 16.53 12.19 0.48
CA THR A 277 17.98 12.38 0.51
C THR A 277 18.67 11.85 -0.74
N SER A 278 18.18 10.75 -1.32
CA SER A 278 18.77 10.16 -2.53
C SER A 278 17.70 9.45 -3.34
N LEU A 279 17.62 9.76 -4.64
CA LEU A 279 16.68 9.09 -5.55
C LEU A 279 17.14 7.66 -5.83
N LEU A 280 16.27 6.68 -5.56
CA LEU A 280 16.48 5.29 -5.92
C LEU A 280 15.89 4.99 -7.30
N GLN A 281 14.69 5.50 -7.58
CA GLN A 281 14.01 5.27 -8.86
C GLN A 281 12.98 6.38 -9.14
N ARG A 282 12.90 6.80 -10.40
CA ARG A 282 11.72 7.49 -10.96
C ARG A 282 10.98 6.50 -11.86
N SER A 283 9.70 6.31 -11.60
CA SER A 283 8.80 5.46 -12.39
C SER A 283 7.70 6.31 -13.00
N ALA A 284 7.64 6.34 -14.33
CA ALA A 284 6.63 7.05 -15.09
C ALA A 284 6.07 6.13 -16.20
N PRO A 285 5.28 5.11 -15.83
CA PRO A 285 4.89 4.05 -16.75
C PRO A 285 4.15 4.56 -17.98
N VAL A 286 3.33 5.60 -17.82
CA VAL A 286 2.53 6.16 -18.92
C VAL A 286 3.37 7.02 -19.87
N GLU A 287 4.33 7.78 -19.35
CA GLU A 287 5.32 8.48 -20.18
C GLU A 287 6.13 7.50 -21.04
N SER A 288 6.48 6.34 -20.47
CA SER A 288 7.28 5.32 -21.16
C SER A 288 6.57 4.69 -22.38
N LEU A 289 5.25 4.86 -22.49
CA LEU A 289 4.46 4.40 -23.65
C LEU A 289 4.54 5.35 -24.85
N GLY A 290 5.17 6.53 -24.71
CA GLY A 290 5.33 7.50 -25.79
C GLY A 290 4.00 7.92 -26.40
N VAL A 291 3.84 7.75 -27.72
CA VAL A 291 2.63 8.13 -28.48
C VAL A 291 1.38 7.38 -28.00
N LEU A 292 1.53 6.16 -27.45
CA LEU A 292 0.40 5.36 -26.96
C LEU A 292 -0.13 5.86 -25.60
N SER A 293 0.57 6.79 -24.94
CA SER A 293 0.16 7.34 -23.65
C SER A 293 -1.24 7.96 -23.68
N GLY A 294 -1.59 8.66 -24.77
CA GLY A 294 -2.90 9.31 -24.93
C GLY A 294 -4.09 8.35 -24.88
N LEU A 295 -3.90 7.08 -25.26
CA LEU A 295 -4.97 6.07 -25.27
C LEU A 295 -5.26 5.48 -23.89
N VAL A 296 -4.26 5.40 -23.01
CA VAL A 296 -4.40 4.76 -21.69
C VAL A 296 -4.65 5.76 -20.57
N ARG A 297 -4.16 7.00 -20.71
CA ARG A 297 -4.25 8.07 -19.70
C ARG A 297 -5.63 8.24 -19.08
N PRO A 298 -6.75 8.28 -19.85
CA PRO A 298 -8.08 8.47 -19.24
C PRO A 298 -8.49 7.38 -18.26
N MET A 299 -7.94 6.16 -18.40
CA MET A 299 -8.30 5.01 -17.55
C MET A 299 -7.33 4.83 -16.39
N VAL A 300 -6.02 4.91 -16.65
CA VAL A 300 -4.98 4.58 -15.64
C VAL A 300 -4.31 5.81 -15.03
N GLY A 301 -4.66 7.01 -15.49
CA GLY A 301 -3.98 8.25 -15.12
C GLY A 301 -2.63 8.41 -15.81
N SER A 302 -1.80 9.31 -15.28
CA SER A 302 -0.40 9.47 -15.63
C SER A 302 0.44 9.63 -14.36
N PRO A 303 0.46 8.63 -13.47
CA PRO A 303 1.18 8.75 -12.21
C PRO A 303 2.69 8.69 -12.45
N VAL A 304 3.41 9.65 -11.87
CA VAL A 304 4.87 9.63 -11.74
C VAL A 304 5.21 9.39 -10.29
N THR A 305 6.00 8.35 -10.03
CA THR A 305 6.43 7.98 -8.67
C THR A 305 7.93 8.14 -8.53
N TYR A 306 8.35 8.83 -7.47
CA TYR A 306 9.71 8.97 -7.02
C TYR A 306 9.89 8.14 -5.76
N LEU A 307 10.76 7.13 -5.83
CA LEU A 307 11.21 6.35 -4.68
C LEU A 307 12.58 6.87 -4.26
N LEU A 308 12.71 7.29 -3.00
CA LEU A 308 13.91 7.88 -2.45
C LEU A 308 14.31 7.19 -1.14
N ARG A 309 15.61 7.22 -0.82
CA ARG A 309 16.05 7.27 0.57
C ARG A 309 15.54 8.57 1.19
N GLY A 310 15.15 8.53 2.45
CA GLY A 310 14.67 9.72 3.12
C GLY A 310 14.81 9.66 4.63
N VAL A 311 14.49 10.79 5.25
CA VAL A 311 14.54 10.99 6.69
C VAL A 311 13.20 11.55 7.15
N MET A 312 12.69 11.02 8.25
CA MET A 312 11.55 11.55 8.97
C MET A 312 12.01 12.32 10.20
N GLU A 313 11.59 13.58 10.30
CA GLU A 313 11.82 14.48 11.42
C GLU A 313 10.52 14.73 12.17
N ARG A 314 10.60 14.78 13.51
CA ARG A 314 9.46 15.03 14.40
C ARG A 314 9.90 16.04 15.48
N PRO A 315 9.01 16.93 15.94
CA PRO A 315 9.35 17.87 17.01
C PRO A 315 9.87 17.14 18.26
N GLY A 316 11.07 17.53 18.71
CA GLY A 316 11.68 16.99 19.94
C GLY A 316 12.13 15.53 19.89
N LYS A 317 12.14 14.86 18.72
CA LYS A 317 12.65 13.48 18.57
C LYS A 317 13.82 13.42 17.59
N ALA A 318 14.64 12.38 17.73
CA ALA A 318 15.69 12.09 16.75
C ALA A 318 15.11 11.81 15.35
N PRO A 319 15.81 12.21 14.27
CA PRO A 319 15.46 11.83 12.92
C PRO A 319 15.51 10.31 12.72
N VAL A 320 14.70 9.79 11.80
CA VAL A 320 14.63 8.36 11.48
C VAL A 320 14.81 8.16 9.99
N ASP A 321 15.76 7.30 9.62
CA ASP A 321 16.01 6.95 8.23
C ASP A 321 14.95 5.98 7.69
N GLY A 322 14.64 6.09 6.40
CA GLY A 322 13.71 5.20 5.75
C GLY A 322 13.61 5.40 4.25
N LEU A 323 12.50 4.92 3.69
CA LEU A 323 12.14 5.05 2.30
C LEU A 323 11.02 6.06 2.17
N MET A 324 11.21 7.06 1.31
CA MET A 324 10.18 8.04 0.97
C MET A 324 9.68 7.77 -0.45
N GLU A 325 8.38 7.77 -0.63
CA GLU A 325 7.73 7.63 -1.93
C GLU A 325 6.81 8.82 -2.15
N VAL A 326 6.95 9.49 -3.29
CA VAL A 326 6.05 10.56 -3.73
C VAL A 326 5.46 10.18 -5.06
N THR A 327 4.13 10.19 -5.16
CA THR A 327 3.43 9.98 -6.43
C THR A 327 2.64 11.23 -6.78
N LEU A 328 2.77 11.69 -8.02
CA LEU A 328 2.02 12.80 -8.58
C LEU A 328 1.22 12.32 -9.77
N GLU A 329 -0.02 12.77 -9.88
CA GLU A 329 -0.85 12.55 -11.06
C GLU A 329 -0.68 13.71 -12.04
N GLY A 330 -0.33 13.40 -13.30
CA GLY A 330 -0.35 14.37 -14.40
C GLY A 330 0.86 15.32 -14.51
N GLU A 331 2.04 14.90 -14.06
CA GLU A 331 3.31 15.63 -14.29
C GLU A 331 3.71 15.65 -15.79
#